data_AF-A0A1E4YEP5-F1
#
_entry.id   AF-A0A1E4YEP5-F1
#
_cell.length_a   1.000
_cell.length_b   1.000
_cell.length_c   1.000
_cell.angle_alpha   90.00
_cell.angle_beta   90.00
_cell.angle_gamma   90.00
#
_symmetry.space_group_name_H-M   'P 1'
#
loop_
_entity.id
_entity.type
_entity.pdbx_description
1 polymer ?
#
loop_
_entity_poly.entity_id
_entity_poly.type
_entity_poly.pdbx_seq_one_letter_code
_entity_poly.pdbx_strand_id
1 'polypeptide(L)' 'MPCVGRRFNRHGERLLLQTEDATVWSLPPQWTDLFSADPEVVMGKGRALMRFADLVELADLVDRLSSKSGTRPRCDL' A
#
# COMPACT_ATOMS: atom_id res chain seq x y z
N MET A 1 -0.85 -11.24 21.45
CA MET A 1 -0.64 -12.58 20.87
C MET A 1 0.75 -12.64 20.24
N PRO A 2 1.74 -13.28 20.89
CA PRO A 2 3.08 -13.41 20.32
C PRO A 2 3.08 -14.35 19.10
N CYS A 3 3.92 -14.03 18.11
CA CYS A 3 4.25 -14.93 17.02
C CYS A 3 5.30 -15.93 17.51
N VAL A 4 4.93 -17.22 17.52
CA VAL A 4 5.77 -18.32 18.03
C VAL A 4 6.43 -19.13 16.91
N GLY A 5 6.19 -18.77 15.64
CA GLY A 5 6.86 -19.42 14.52
C GLY A 5 6.24 -19.10 13.16
N ARG A 6 6.87 -19.66 12.12
CA ARG A 6 6.45 -19.55 10.72
C ARG A 6 6.44 -20.95 10.10
N ARG A 7 5.48 -21.23 9.22
CA ARG A 7 5.42 -22.48 8.43
C ARG A 7 4.97 -22.20 7.01
N PHE A 8 5.32 -23.07 6.07
CA PHE A 8 4.87 -22.99 4.67
C PHE A 8 3.91 -24.14 4.34
N ASN A 9 2.88 -23.84 3.53
CA ASN A 9 2.02 -24.85 2.91
C ASN A 9 1.77 -24.50 1.44
N ARG A 10 0.95 -25.29 0.72
CA ARG A 10 0.62 -25.05 -0.70
C ARG A 10 -0.04 -23.68 -0.98
N HIS A 11 -0.55 -23.01 0.04
CA HIS A 11 -1.17 -21.68 -0.03
C HIS A 11 -0.22 -20.55 0.41
N GLY A 12 1.06 -20.86 0.66
CA GLY A 12 2.09 -19.90 1.02
C GLY A 12 2.48 -19.92 2.50
N GLU A 13 3.06 -18.82 2.95
CA GLU A 13 3.51 -18.64 4.32
C GLU A 13 2.34 -18.57 5.31
N ARG A 14 2.54 -19.11 6.51
CA ARG A 14 1.64 -18.98 7.66
C ARG A 14 2.41 -18.55 8.91
N LEU A 15 1.84 -17.61 9.65
CA LEU A 15 2.30 -17.25 11.00
C LEU A 15 1.62 -18.16 12.03
N LEU A 16 2.37 -18.55 13.06
CA LEU A 16 1.87 -19.27 14.22
C LEU A 16 1.73 -18.29 15.38
N LEU A 17 0.51 -17.96 15.77
CA LEU A 17 0.24 -17.04 16.86
C LEU A 17 -0.24 -17.79 18.09
N GLN A 18 0.36 -17.51 19.24
CA GLN A 18 -0.12 -18.04 20.51
C GLN A 18 -1.17 -17.08 21.11
N THR A 19 -2.31 -17.67 21.44
CA THR A 19 -3.42 -17.02 22.15
C THR A 19 -3.16 -17.01 23.66
N GLU A 20 -3.97 -16.26 24.41
CA GLU A 20 -3.87 -16.20 25.88
C GLU A 20 -4.10 -17.56 26.54
N ASP A 21 -4.98 -18.39 25.96
CA ASP A 21 -5.27 -19.76 26.40
C ASP A 21 -4.21 -20.78 25.95
N ALA A 22 -3.00 -20.32 25.60
CA ALA A 22 -1.89 -21.12 25.05
C ALA A 22 -2.19 -21.88 23.74
N THR A 23 -3.37 -21.70 23.13
CA THR A 23 -3.71 -22.29 21.83
C THR A 23 -2.91 -21.63 20.71
N VAL A 24 -2.42 -22.42 19.76
CA VAL A 24 -1.67 -21.93 18.59
C VAL A 24 -2.57 -21.86 17.36
N TRP A 25 -2.74 -20.66 16.81
CA TRP A 25 -3.46 -20.43 15.56
C TRP A 25 -2.50 -20.28 14.40
N SER A 26 -2.90 -20.78 13.23
CA SER A 26 -2.16 -20.58 11.99
C SER A 26 -2.89 -19.64 11.07
N LEU A 27 -2.36 -18.44 10.89
CA LEU A 27 -2.99 -17.38 10.08
C LEU A 27 -2.11 -17.03 8.87
N PRO A 28 -2.70 -16.56 7.76
CA PRO A 28 -1.92 -15.92 6.72
C PRO A 28 -1.30 -14.62 7.28
N PRO A 29 -0.08 -14.24 6.87
CA PRO A 29 0.52 -12.96 7.26
C PRO A 29 -0.40 -11.76 6.99
N GLN A 30 -1.10 -11.76 5.84
CA GLN A 30 -2.01 -10.68 5.43
C GLN A 30 -3.29 -10.52 6.26
N TRP A 31 -3.49 -11.35 7.29
CA TRP A 31 -4.57 -11.18 8.27
C TRP A 31 -4.09 -10.52 9.56
N THR A 32 -2.78 -10.32 9.68
CA THR A 32 -2.11 -9.83 10.89
C THR A 32 -1.27 -8.59 10.60
N ASP A 33 -1.06 -8.25 9.33
CA ASP A 33 -0.47 -6.99 8.95
C ASP A 33 -1.45 -5.85 9.23
N LEU A 34 -0.91 -4.75 9.76
CA LEU A 34 -1.70 -3.56 10.06
C LEU A 34 -2.33 -2.97 8.78
N PHE A 35 -1.67 -3.18 7.64
CA PHE A 35 -2.14 -2.81 6.32
C PHE A 35 -1.77 -3.92 5.35
N SER A 36 -2.76 -4.65 4.85
CA SER A 36 -2.57 -5.52 3.67
C SER A 36 -2.02 -4.67 2.54
N ALA A 37 -1.08 -5.23 1.78
CA ALA A 37 -0.58 -4.58 0.57
C ALA A 37 -1.76 -4.23 -0.36
N ASP A 38 -1.69 -3.04 -0.96
CA ASP A 38 -2.74 -2.53 -1.84
C ASP A 38 -2.95 -3.48 -3.03
N PRO A 39 -4.20 -3.90 -3.33
CA PRO A 39 -4.46 -4.84 -4.41
C PRO A 39 -3.93 -4.40 -5.77
N GLU A 40 -3.94 -3.10 -6.08
CA GLU A 40 -3.43 -2.57 -7.35
C GLU A 40 -1.91 -2.80 -7.46
N VAL A 41 -1.19 -2.61 -6.36
CA VAL A 41 0.26 -2.84 -6.27
C VAL A 41 0.58 -4.33 -6.39
N VAL A 42 -0.16 -5.17 -5.67
CA VAL A 42 0.05 -6.64 -5.67
C VAL A 42 -0.25 -7.24 -7.04
N MET A 43 -1.39 -6.88 -7.66
CA MET A 43 -1.78 -7.37 -8.98
C MET A 43 -0.84 -6.86 -10.08
N GLY A 44 -0.36 -5.62 -9.94
CA GLY A 44 0.58 -5.01 -10.87
C GLY A 44 1.90 -5.76 -10.99
N LYS A 45 2.35 -6.45 -9.93
CA LYS A 45 3.65 -7.16 -9.90
C LYS A 45 4.81 -6.28 -10.40
N GLY A 46 4.82 -5.01 -10.01
CA GLY A 46 5.80 -4.01 -10.47
C GLY A 46 5.51 -3.37 -11.83
N ARG A 47 4.43 -3.73 -12.52
CA ARG A 47 3.99 -3.08 -13.77
C ARG A 47 3.11 -1.85 -13.55
N ALA A 48 2.54 -1.71 -12.36
CA ALA A 48 1.81 -0.52 -11.95
C ALA A 48 2.71 0.26 -10.97
N LEU A 49 3.29 1.38 -11.43
CA LEU A 49 4.21 2.20 -10.63
C LEU A 49 3.46 3.11 -9.64
N MET A 50 2.19 3.39 -9.91
CA MET A 50 1.31 4.26 -9.12
C MET A 50 -0.07 3.63 -9.05
N ARG A 51 -0.76 3.83 -7.93
CA ARG A 51 -2.18 3.50 -7.80
C ARG A 51 -3.02 4.52 -8.55
N PHE A 52 -4.26 4.18 -8.83
CA PHE A 52 -5.20 5.12 -9.44
C PHE A 52 -5.35 6.41 -8.61
N ALA A 53 -5.45 6.28 -7.29
CA ALA A 53 -5.52 7.43 -6.39
C ALA A 53 -4.31 8.36 -6.52
N ASP A 54 -3.10 7.79 -6.64
CA ASP A 54 -1.87 8.54 -6.79
C ASP A 54 -1.85 9.30 -8.13
N LEU A 55 -2.42 8.73 -9.20
CA LEU A 55 -2.56 9.40 -10.51
C LEU A 55 -3.52 10.58 -10.47
N VAL A 56 -4.64 10.45 -9.75
CA VAL A 56 -5.60 11.54 -9.56
C VAL A 56 -4.96 12.68 -8.77
N GLU A 57 -4.28 12.35 -7.66
CA GLU A 57 -3.57 13.36 -6.86
C GLU A 57 -2.47 14.07 -7.67
N LEU A 58 -1.75 13.33 -8.51
CA LEU A 58 -0.75 13.90 -9.41
C LEU A 58 -1.38 14.86 -10.42
N ALA A 59 -2.52 14.51 -11.00
CA ALA A 59 -3.24 15.37 -11.95
C ALA A 59 -3.66 16.69 -11.28
N ASP A 60 -4.22 16.62 -10.07
CA ASP A 60 -4.60 17.80 -9.28
C ASP A 60 -3.40 18.69 -8.94
N LEU A 61 -2.26 18.07 -8.60
CA LEU A 61 -1.02 18.80 -8.34
C LEU A 61 -0.54 19.55 -9.59
N VAL A 62 -0.55 18.88 -10.75
CA VAL A 62 -0.14 19.47 -12.03
C VAL A 62 -1.06 20.64 -12.40
N ASP A 63 -2.37 20.51 -12.21
CA ASP A 63 -3.33 21.57 -12.51
C ASP A 63 -3.08 22.83 -11.66
N ARG A 64 -2.87 22.65 -10.35
CA ARG A 64 -2.56 23.75 -9.42
C ARG A 64 -1.26 24.47 -9.77
N LEU A 65 -0.22 23.72 -10.16
CA LEU A 65 1.07 24.29 -10.55
C LEU A 65 0.99 25.04 -11.89
N SER A 66 0.28 24.47 -12.86
CA SER A 66 0.01 25.09 -14.15
C SER A 66 -0.70 26.43 -13.97
N SER A 67 -1.77 26.45 -13.17
CA SER A 67 -2.55 27.65 -12.85
C SER A 67 -1.72 28.75 -12.17
N LYS A 68 -0.76 28.38 -11.31
CA LYS A 68 0.13 29.34 -10.64
C LYS A 68 1.21 29.91 -11.56
N SER A 69 1.63 29.15 -12.57
CA SER A 69 2.66 29.57 -13.53
C SER A 69 2.16 30.61 -14.56
N GLY A 70 0.84 30.68 -14.79
CA GLY A 70 0.21 31.69 -15.65
C GLY A 70 0.17 33.10 -15.07
N THR A 71 0.39 33.27 -13.76
CA THR A 71 0.36 34.56 -13.05
C THR A 71 1.75 35.20 -12.95
N ARG A 72 2.55 35.15 -14.02
CA ARG A 72 3.66 36.11 -14.14
C ARG A 72 3.04 37.43 -14.60
N PRO A 73 3.12 38.54 -13.83
CA PRO A 73 2.71 39.83 -14.36
C PRO A 73 3.56 40.09 -15.62
N ARG A 74 2.89 40.26 -16.76
CA ARG A 74 3.52 40.84 -17.93
C ARG A 74 3.99 42.23 -17.51
N CYS A 75 5.31 42.39 -17.34
CA CYS A 75 5.91 43.70 -17.46
C CYS A 75 5.82 44.07 -18.93
N ASP A 76 4.69 44.67 -19.31
CA ASP A 76 4.58 45.36 -20.59
C ASP A 76 5.52 46.58 -20.52
N LEU A 77 6.41 46.67 -21.51
CA LEU A 77 7.52 47.61 -21.64
C LEU A 77 7.06 48.91 -22.31
#